data_AF-A0A813NMA8-F1
#
_entry.id   AF-A0A813NMA8-F1
#
_cell.length_a   1.000
_cell.length_b   1.000
_cell.length_c   1.000
_cell.angle_alpha   90.00
_cell.angle_beta   90.00
_cell.angle_gamma   90.00
#
_symmetry.space_group_name_H-M   'P 1'
#
loop_
_entity.id
_entity.type
_entity.pdbx_description
1 polymer ?
#
loop_
_entity_poly.entity_id
_entity_poly.type
_entity_poly.pdbx_seq_one_letter_code
_entity_poly.pdbx_strand_id
1 'polypeptide(L)' 'MFDESIVGDWEINRRKVNFLFDTGTIKTIVAPRIWDECKTPDSVLQPLSNILVTFVGGPVNVIGKGRCK' A
#
# COMPACT_ATOMS: atom_id res chain seq x y z
N MET A 1 13.70 -11.42 9.41
CA MET A 1 14.49 -10.27 8.91
C MET A 1 14.34 -10.30 7.40
N PHE A 2 13.82 -9.24 6.79
CA PHE A 2 13.70 -9.19 5.33
C PHE A 2 15.10 -9.03 4.74
N ASP A 3 15.30 -9.57 3.54
CA ASP A 3 16.50 -9.27 2.78
C ASP A 3 16.52 -7.75 2.50
N GLU A 4 17.57 -7.06 2.94
CA GLU A 4 17.68 -5.61 2.75
C GLU A 4 17.67 -5.24 1.26
N SER A 5 18.01 -6.17 0.36
CA SER A 5 18.00 -5.95 -1.10
C SER A 5 16.61 -5.77 -1.70
N ILE A 6 15.53 -6.13 -0.99
CA ILE A 6 14.14 -5.95 -1.45
C ILE A 6 13.43 -4.80 -0.72
N VAL A 7 14.11 -4.11 0.19
CA VAL A 7 13.60 -2.93 0.88
C VAL A 7 14.21 -1.69 0.25
N GLY A 8 13.38 -0.68 -0.01
CA GLY A 8 13.84 0.59 -0.55
C GLY A 8 13.18 1.79 0.11
N ASP A 9 13.76 2.96 -0.10
CA ASP A 9 13.16 4.24 0.27
C ASP A 9 12.28 4.76 -0.87
N TRP A 10 11.10 5.27 -0.54
CA TRP A 10 10.21 5.94 -1.48
C TRP A 10 9.61 7.20 -0.86
N GLU A 11 8.93 7.99 -1.69
CA GLU A 11 8.18 9.16 -1.26
C GLU A 11 6.70 9.05 -1.66
N ILE A 12 5.80 9.20 -0.69
CA ILE A 12 4.36 9.29 -0.91
C ILE A 12 3.94 10.71 -0.50
N ASN A 13 3.50 11.53 -1.47
CA ASN A 13 3.08 12.91 -1.22
C ASN A 13 4.08 13.70 -0.34
N ARG A 14 5.38 13.67 -0.65
CA ARG A 14 6.44 14.35 0.12
C ARG A 14 6.77 13.78 1.49
N ARG A 15 6.28 12.58 1.81
CA ARG A 15 6.70 11.83 3.00
C ARG A 15 7.52 10.61 2.62
N LYS A 16 8.69 10.49 3.25
CA LYS A 16 9.55 9.32 3.10
C LYS A 16 8.92 8.11 3.76
N VAL A 17 8.93 6.99 3.07
CA VAL A 17 8.45 5.69 3.56
C VAL A 17 9.40 4.60 3.09
N ASN A 18 9.52 3.54 3.87
CA ASN A 18 10.21 2.33 3.43
C ASN A 18 9.17 1.45 2.72
N PHE A 19 9.53 0.90 1.56
CA PHE A 19 8.67 -0.03 0.82
C PHE A 19 9.36 -1.38 0.66
N LEU A 20 8.53 -2.41 0.49
CA LEU A 20 8.96 -3.76 0.13
C LEU A 20 8.67 -3.97 -1.36
N PHE A 21 9.69 -4.36 -2.12
CA PHE A 21 9.50 -4.81 -3.49
C PHE A 21 9.02 -6.27 -3.48
N ASP A 22 7.79 -6.48 -3.94
CA ASP A 22 7.14 -7.79 -3.94
C ASP A 22 6.61 -8.10 -5.34
N THR A 23 7.27 -9.03 -6.04
CA THR A 23 6.84 -9.51 -7.36
C THR A 23 5.61 -10.42 -7.28
N GLY A 24 5.18 -10.82 -6.10
CA GLY A 24 3.98 -11.61 -5.84
C GLY A 24 2.67 -10.80 -5.88
N THR A 25 2.75 -9.47 -5.99
CA THR A 25 1.56 -8.61 -6.13
C THR A 25 1.59 -7.79 -7.41
N ILE A 26 0.43 -7.69 -8.07
CA ILE A 26 0.21 -6.83 -9.25
C ILE A 26 -0.14 -5.38 -8.86
N LYS A 27 -0.40 -5.11 -7.58
CA LYS A 27 -0.81 -3.80 -7.07
C LYS A 27 -0.06 -3.48 -5.80
N THR A 28 0.40 -2.23 -5.69
CA THR A 28 0.94 -1.70 -4.44
C THR A 28 -0.13 -1.65 -3.36
N ILE A 29 0.19 -2.15 -2.18
CA ILE A 29 -0.65 -2.10 -0.99
C ILE A 29 0.00 -1.13 -0.01
N VAL A 30 -0.78 -0.20 0.52
CA VAL A 30 -0.33 0.78 1.52
C VAL A 30 -1.05 0.48 2.83
N ALA A 31 -0.29 0.37 3.92
CA ALA A 31 -0.87 0.17 5.24
C ALA A 31 -1.74 1.37 5.65
N PRO A 32 -2.89 1.17 6.32
CA PRO A 32 -3.79 2.27 6.72
C PRO A 32 -3.07 3.40 7.48
N ARG A 33 -2.15 3.05 8.39
CA ARG A 33 -1.33 4.02 9.11
C ARG A 33 -0.51 4.92 8.17
N ILE A 34 0.17 4.33 7.19
CA ILE A 34 0.98 5.08 6.22
C ILE A 34 0.08 5.95 5.34
N TRP A 35 -1.09 5.43 4.94
CA TRP A 35 -2.08 6.21 4.23
C TRP A 35 -2.52 7.44 5.05
N ASP A 36 -2.89 7.27 6.31
CA ASP A 36 -3.35 8.39 7.15
C ASP A 36 -2.26 9.45 7.37
N GLU A 37 -1.00 9.02 7.47
CA GLU A 37 0.15 9.93 7.60
C GLU A 37 0.45 10.66 6.27
N CYS A 38 0.31 9.99 5.13
CA CYS A 38 0.79 10.48 3.83
C CYS A 38 -0.30 11.02 2.90
N LYS A 39 -1.59 10.81 3.17
CA LYS A 39 -2.68 11.28 2.31
C LYS A 39 -2.69 12.81 2.23
N THR A 40 -3.11 13.35 1.08
CA THR A 40 -3.44 14.77 1.01
C THR A 40 -4.77 15.02 1.73
N PRO A 41 -5.06 16.24 2.23
CA PRO A 41 -6.33 16.54 2.89
C PRO A 41 -7.55 16.19 2.05
N ASP A 42 -7.46 16.40 0.73
CA ASP A 42 -8.56 16.13 -0.22
C ASP A 42 -8.59 14.67 -0.72
N SER A 43 -7.69 13.81 -0.24
CA SER A 43 -7.66 12.41 -0.66
C SER A 43 -8.81 11.63 -0.02
N VAL A 44 -9.73 11.16 -0.86
CA VAL A 44 -10.84 10.28 -0.47
C VAL A 44 -10.55 8.85 -0.95
N LEU A 45 -10.68 7.88 -0.04
CA LEU A 45 -10.62 6.47 -0.40
C LEU A 45 -11.88 6.10 -1.19
N GLN A 46 -11.70 5.61 -2.41
CA GLN A 46 -12.80 4.99 -3.15
C GLN A 46 -13.01 3.58 -2.59
N PRO A 47 -14.24 3.21 -2.19
CA PRO A 47 -14.53 1.87 -1.72
C PRO A 47 -14.13 0.84 -2.79
N LEU A 48 -13.44 -0.22 -2.38
CA LEU A 48 -13.18 -1.36 -3.25
C LEU A 48 -14.16 -2.47 -2.90
N SER A 49 -15.01 -2.88 -3.83
CA SER A 49 -15.91 -4.04 -3.66
C SER A 49 -15.21 -5.39 -3.81
N ASN A 50 -13.90 -5.38 -4.11
CA ASN A 50 -13.18 -6.58 -4.51
C ASN A 50 -12.40 -7.15 -3.32
N ILE A 51 -12.60 -8.43 -3.04
CA ILE A 51 -11.75 -9.20 -2.14
C ILE A 51 -10.41 -9.43 -2.86
N LEU A 52 -9.32 -8.92 -2.28
CA LEU A 52 -7.98 -9.32 -2.74
C LEU A 52 -7.64 -10.67 -2.13
N VAL A 53 -7.51 -11.67 -2.99
CA VAL A 53 -7.07 -13.01 -2.61
C VAL A 53 -5.55 -13.05 -2.74
N THR A 54 -4.88 -13.35 -1.64
CA THR A 54 -3.42 -13.54 -1.60
C THR A 54 -3.05 -14.91 -2.16
N PHE A 55 -1.79 -15.08 -2.55
CA PHE A 55 -1.28 -16.38 -3.02
C PHE A 55 -1.44 -17.50 -1.98
N VAL A 56 -1.41 -17.16 -0.68
CA VAL A 56 -1.68 -18.08 0.44
C VAL A 56 -3.18 -18.25 0.75
N GLY A 57 -4.07 -17.74 -0.10
CA GLY A 57 -5.52 -18.02 -0.07
C GLY A 57 -6.33 -17.24 0.97
N GLY A 58 -5.70 -16.33 1.72
CA GLY A 58 -6.38 -15.51 2.72
C GLY A 58 -6.99 -14.24 2.12
N PRO A 59 -8.24 -13.86 2.49
CA PRO A 59 -8.80 -12.57 2.11
C PRO A 59 -8.09 -11.44 2.84
N VAL A 60 -7.63 -10.43 2.10
CA VAL A 60 -7.12 -9.18 2.67
C VAL A 60 -8.25 -8.17 2.69
N ASN A 61 -8.52 -7.60 3.87
CA ASN A 61 -9.51 -6.53 4.00
C ASN A 61 -8.94 -5.24 3.42
N VAL A 62 -9.46 -4.83 2.27
CA VAL A 62 -9.06 -3.60 1.59
C VAL A 62 -10.08 -2.50 1.88
N ILE A 63 -9.65 -1.49 2.61
CA ILE A 63 -10.51 -0.37 3.02
C ILE A 63 -10.84 0.61 1.88
N GLY A 64 -10.11 0.54 0.76
CA GLY A 64 -10.36 1.33 -0.44
C GLY A 64 -9.13 1.52 -1.32
N LYS A 65 -9.28 2.28 -2.40
CA LYS A 65 -8.19 2.72 -3.28
C LYS A 65 -8.09 4.24 -3.26
N GLY A 66 -6.87 4.73 -3.09
CA GLY A 66 -6.50 6.13 -3.26
C GLY A 66 -5.48 6.32 -4.38
N ARG A 67 -5.26 7.58 -4.78
CA ARG A 67 -4.08 7.96 -5.56
C ARG A 67 -3.20 8.83 -4.68
N CYS A 68 -1.96 8.43 -4.51
CA CYS A 68 -0.90 9.30 -4.02
C CYS A 68 -0.19 9.88 -5.25
N LYS A 69 0.22 11.16 -5.18
CA LYS A 69 1.02 11.80 -6.23
C LYS A 69 2.50 11.55 -5.99
#